data_AF-A0A1H8S7Y7-F1
#
_entry.id   AF-A0A1H8S7Y7-F1
#
_cell.length_a   1.000
_cell.length_b   1.000
_cell.length_c   1.000
_cell.angle_alpha   90.00
_cell.angle_beta   90.00
_cell.angle_gamma   90.00
#
_symmetry.space_group_name_H-M   'P 1'
#
loop_
_entity.id
_entity.type
_entity.pdbx_description
1 polymer ?
#
loop_
_entity_poly.entity_id
_entity_poly.type
_entity_poly.pdbx_seq_one_letter_code
_entity_poly.pdbx_strand_id
1 'polypeptide(L)' 'MVVLFDASGTARDGKPYTNTYAWFLDLQDGKIVDASAFFDSISFNDLWSRLPASAAQ' A
#
# COMPACT_ATOMS: atom_id res chain seq x y z
N MET A 1 -13.04 -10.34 5.09
CA MET A 1 -13.40 -8.91 5.21
C MET A 1 -12.89 -8.18 3.98
N VAL A 2 -13.68 -7.25 3.42
CA VAL A 2 -13.23 -6.37 2.33
C VAL A 2 -13.27 -4.93 2.82
N VAL A 3 -12.20 -4.17 2.59
CA VAL A 3 -12.10 -2.76 2.97
C VAL A 3 -11.61 -1.94 1.78
N LEU A 4 -12.37 -0.91 1.41
CA LEU A 4 -11.97 0.11 0.42
C LEU A 4 -11.67 1.40 1.18
N PHE A 5 -10.46 1.93 1.00
CA PHE A 5 -10.04 3.14 1.71
C PHE A 5 -8.99 3.94 0.94
N ASP A 6 -8.97 5.24 1.19
CA ASP A 6 -7.90 6.13 0.76
C ASP A 6 -6.85 6.24 1.87
N ALA A 7 -5.58 6.26 1.49
CA ALA A 7 -4.47 6.45 2.40
C ALA A 7 -3.44 7.42 1.83
N SER A 8 -2.77 8.14 2.72
CA SER A 8 -1.67 9.04 2.37
C SER A 8 -0.53 8.94 3.37
N GLY A 9 0.70 9.02 2.89
CA GLY A 9 1.92 9.07 3.71
C GLY A 9 2.98 9.97 3.06
N THR A 10 3.98 10.37 3.84
CA THR A 10 5.13 11.12 3.30
C THR A 10 6.26 10.15 2.96
N ALA A 11 6.71 10.16 1.71
CA ALA A 11 7.77 9.28 1.23
C ALA A 11 9.17 9.85 1.56
N ARG A 12 10.23 9.07 1.34
CA ARG A 12 11.61 9.45 1.72
C ARG A 12 12.15 10.68 0.99
N ASP A 13 11.58 11.03 -0.15
CA ASP A 13 11.88 12.26 -0.90
C ASP A 13 11.12 13.49 -0.36
N GLY A 14 10.39 13.33 0.76
CA GLY A 14 9.57 14.37 1.38
C GLY A 14 8.26 14.65 0.65
N LYS A 15 7.98 13.96 -0.46
CA LYS A 15 6.74 14.15 -1.23
C LYS A 15 5.64 13.22 -0.70
N PRO A 16 4.37 13.64 -0.75
CA PRO A 16 3.27 12.76 -0.41
C PRO A 16 3.18 11.58 -1.38
N TYR A 17 2.70 10.46 -0.87
CA TYR A 17 2.22 9.31 -1.62
C TYR A 17 0.79 9.06 -1.16
N THR A 18 -0.16 9.29 -2.05
CA THR A 18 -1.59 9.07 -1.82
C THR A 18 -2.07 7.99 -2.76
N ASN A 19 -2.87 7.05 -2.26
CA ASN A 19 -3.38 5.95 -3.07
C ASN A 19 -4.71 5.42 -2.48
N THR A 20 -5.54 4.84 -3.32
CA THR A 20 -6.77 4.14 -2.95
C THR A 20 -6.52 2.64 -2.98
N TYR A 21 -6.94 1.93 -1.93
CA TYR A 21 -6.70 0.50 -1.76
C TYR A 21 -8.00 -0.27 -1.58
N ALA A 22 -8.08 -1.45 -2.18
CA ALA A 22 -9.04 -2.48 -1.84
C ALA A 22 -8.31 -3.68 -1.22
N TRP A 23 -8.58 -3.94 0.05
CA TRP A 23 -8.01 -5.06 0.80
C TRP A 23 -9.03 -6.18 0.95
N PHE A 24 -8.64 -7.40 0.60
CA PHE A 24 -9.37 -8.63 0.82
C PHE A 24 -8.61 -9.41 1.89
N LEU A 25 -9.26 -9.64 3.02
CA LEU A 25 -8.63 -10.12 4.24
C LEU A 25 -9.35 -11.35 4.76
N ASP A 26 -8.63 -12.44 4.98
CA ASP A 26 -9.16 -13.59 5.72
C ASP A 26 -8.83 -13.43 7.19
N LEU A 27 -9.85 -13.64 8.04
CA LEU A 27 -9.71 -13.52 9.48
C LEU A 27 -9.94 -14.87 10.16
N GLN A 28 -9.10 -15.18 11.13
CA GLN A 28 -9.23 -16.32 12.04
C GLN A 28 -8.96 -15.85 13.47
N ASP A 29 -9.88 -16.15 14.39
CA ASP A 29 -9.78 -15.76 15.81
C ASP A 29 -9.47 -14.26 16.02
N GLY A 30 -10.10 -13.41 15.20
CA GLY A 30 -9.95 -11.95 15.25
C GLY A 30 -8.63 -11.42 14.67
N LYS A 31 -7.78 -12.28 14.08
CA LYS A 31 -6.52 -11.89 13.43
C LYS A 31 -6.64 -12.05 11.92
N ILE A 32 -5.97 -11.18 11.16
CA ILE A 32 -5.81 -11.35 9.71
C ILE A 32 -4.77 -12.44 9.48
N VAL A 33 -5.12 -13.49 8.73
CA VAL A 33 -4.24 -14.63 8.42
C VAL A 33 -3.85 -14.71 6.95
N ASP A 34 -4.64 -14.11 6.05
CA ASP A 34 -4.29 -13.91 4.65
C ASP A 34 -4.77 -12.53 4.17
N ALA A 35 -4.02 -11.94 3.23
CA ALA A 35 -4.29 -10.60 2.73
C ALA A 35 -3.91 -10.46 1.26
N SER A 36 -4.88 -10.05 0.44
CA SER A 36 -4.67 -9.61 -0.94
C SER A 36 -5.04 -8.13 -1.06
N ALA A 37 -4.15 -7.32 -1.65
CA ALA A 37 -4.36 -5.90 -1.84
C ALA A 37 -4.32 -5.51 -3.32
N PHE A 38 -5.29 -4.70 -3.73
CA PHE A 38 -5.32 -3.98 -5.00
C PHE A 38 -5.18 -2.49 -4.72
N PHE A 39 -4.49 -1.78 -5.60
CA PHE A 39 -4.18 -0.36 -5.45
C PHE A 39 -4.06 0.33 -6.81
N ASP A 40 -4.09 1.65 -6.83
CA ASP A 40 -3.80 2.42 -8.04
C ASP A 40 -2.32 2.25 -8.42
N SER A 41 -2.08 1.46 -9.46
CA SER A 41 -0.74 1.19 -9.99
C SER A 41 -0.05 2.42 -10.56
N ILE A 42 -0.78 3.45 -11.00
CA ILE A 42 -0.18 4.69 -11.52
C ILE A 42 0.46 5.47 -10.38
N SER A 43 -0.29 5.66 -9.30
CA SER A 43 0.20 6.30 -8.06
C SER A 43 1.40 5.54 -7.47
N PHE A 44 1.37 4.21 -7.50
CA PHE A 44 2.50 3.38 -7.04
C PHE A 44 3.71 3.48 -7.98
N ASN A 45 3.53 3.44 -9.29
CA ASN A 45 4.63 3.53 -10.25
C ASN A 45 5.33 4.88 -10.18
N ASP A 46 4.59 5.98 -9.96
CA ASP A 46 5.19 7.27 -9.67
C ASP A 46 6.14 7.14 -8.48
N LEU A 47 5.65 6.71 -7.31
CA LEU A 47 6.48 6.48 -6.11
C LEU A 47 7.73 5.63 -6.40
N TRP A 48 7.55 4.51 -7.10
CA TRP A 48 8.62 3.56 -7.40
C TRP A 48 9.67 4.12 -8.37
N SER A 49 9.29 5.05 -9.24
CA SER A 49 10.22 5.72 -10.15
C SER A 49 11.10 6.78 -9.47
N ARG A 50 10.59 7.42 -8.40
CA ARG A 50 11.29 8.51 -7.68
C ARG A 50 12.21 7.98 -6.58
N LEU A 51 11.89 6.82 -6.02
CA LEU A 51 12.63 6.23 -4.92
C LEU A 51 13.31 4.93 -5.36
N PRO A 52 14.65 4.86 -5.39
CA PRO A 52 15.33 3.61 -5.64
C PRO A 52 15.04 2.63 -4.50
N ALA A 53 14.81 1.36 -4.85
CA ALA A 53 14.76 0.29 -3.86
C ALA A 53 16.16 0.15 -3.22
N SER A 54 16.36 0.74 -2.04
CA SER A 54 17.52 0.39 -1.21
C SER A 54 17.31 -1.04 -0.73
N ALA A 55 18.23 -1.95 -1.01
CA ALA A 55 18.19 -3.30 -0.45
C ALA A 55 17.98 -3.21 1.07
N ALA A 56 17.00 -3.94 1.59
CA ALA A 56 16.86 -4.11 3.03
C ALA A 56 18.14 -4.81 3.52
N GLN A 57 18.87 -4.17 4.44
CA GLN A 57 19.98 -4.79 5.16
C GLN A 57 19.45 -5.81 6.17
#